data_AF-A0A1C4PNU9-F1
#
_entry.id   AF-A0A1C4PNU9-F1
#
_cell.length_a   1.000
_cell.length_b   1.000
_cell.length_c   1.000
_cell.angle_alpha   90.00
_cell.angle_beta   90.00
_cell.angle_gamma   90.00
#
_symmetry.space_group_name_H-M   'P 1'
#
loop_
_entity.id
_entity.type
_entity.pdbx_description
1 polymer ?
#
loop_
_entity_poly.entity_id
_entity_poly.type
_entity_poly.pdbx_seq_one_letter_code
_entity_poly.pdbx_strand_id
1 'polypeptide(L)'
;MSTPSTTAGDLEFVVQTIARTAVDNEREFGELDAIAGDGDFGYSLARGFEIVLADWDTLDRSSPSDFLKKVALVISKRVGGTSGPLWGTAFLRASTAIKDRDELSGADAVAMLRAAAEGIKARGKSDLGDKTLLDALIPMTDALAEHLEAGAPAAPAELAGVAAATARTAADATTPMQAMRGRQSYTGERSIGSPDPGAVAVAVIAERVAEAWAERD
;
A
#
# COMPACT_ATOMS: atom_id res chain seq x y z
N MET A 1 -5.20 -5.30 -29.57
CA MET A 1 -4.96 -4.00 -28.90
C MET A 1 -3.93 -4.28 -27.83
N SER A 2 -2.76 -3.64 -27.89
CA SER A 2 -1.70 -3.88 -26.90
C SER A 2 -2.14 -3.33 -25.56
N THR A 3 -2.14 -4.17 -24.53
CA THR A 3 -2.29 -3.75 -23.14
C THR A 3 -1.24 -2.69 -22.84
N PRO A 4 -1.57 -1.57 -22.16
CA PRO A 4 -0.55 -0.63 -21.72
C PRO A 4 0.50 -1.40 -20.91
N SER A 5 1.75 -1.34 -21.36
CA SER A 5 2.89 -1.99 -20.70
C SER A 5 3.35 -1.09 -19.56
N THR A 6 3.48 -1.66 -18.37
CA THR A 6 4.04 -1.00 -17.19
C THR A 6 5.55 -1.29 -17.19
N THR A 7 6.36 -0.23 -17.24
CA THR A 7 7.81 -0.38 -17.28
C THR A 7 8.41 -0.55 -15.88
N ALA A 8 9.67 -1.00 -15.79
CA ALA A 8 10.43 -0.94 -14.53
C ALA A 8 10.51 0.49 -13.97
N GLY A 9 10.58 1.50 -14.84
CA GLY A 9 10.54 2.90 -14.43
C GLY A 9 9.21 3.33 -13.82
N ASP A 10 8.10 2.74 -14.26
CA ASP A 10 6.79 2.98 -13.65
C ASP A 10 6.71 2.34 -12.27
N LEU A 11 7.24 1.11 -12.10
CA LEU A 11 7.34 0.48 -10.78
C LEU A 11 8.13 1.36 -9.79
N GLU A 12 9.31 1.82 -10.19
CA GLU A 12 10.13 2.71 -9.37
C GLU A 12 9.40 4.00 -9.04
N PHE A 13 8.69 4.60 -10.00
CA PHE A 13 7.87 5.77 -9.78
C PHE A 13 6.80 5.52 -8.71
N VAL A 14 6.04 4.40 -8.79
CA VAL A 14 5.04 4.04 -7.78
C VAL A 14 5.68 3.98 -6.40
N VAL A 15 6.79 3.26 -6.28
CA VAL A 15 7.45 3.03 -4.99
C VAL A 15 8.00 4.33 -4.42
N GLN A 16 8.51 5.23 -5.26
CA GLN A 16 8.95 6.55 -4.82
C GLN A 16 7.79 7.40 -4.31
N THR A 17 6.65 7.36 -5.00
CA THR A 17 5.43 8.07 -4.60
C THR A 17 4.88 7.51 -3.28
N ILE A 18 4.84 6.19 -3.11
CA ILE A 18 4.49 5.54 -1.83
C ILE A 18 5.41 6.05 -0.72
N ALA A 19 6.72 6.04 -0.96
CA ALA A 19 7.71 6.40 0.04
C ALA A 19 7.60 7.87 0.46
N ARG A 20 7.45 8.80 -0.50
CA ARG A 20 7.24 10.22 -0.21
C ARG A 20 5.93 10.45 0.53
N THR A 21 4.84 9.85 0.07
CA THR A 21 3.52 9.99 0.72
C THR A 21 3.55 9.53 2.17
N ALA A 22 4.22 8.40 2.45
CA ALA A 22 4.39 7.90 3.81
C ALA A 22 5.15 8.87 4.72
N VAL A 23 6.17 9.54 4.21
CA VAL A 23 6.97 10.52 4.97
C VAL A 23 6.21 11.83 5.14
N ASP A 24 5.61 12.34 4.07
CA ASP A 24 4.93 13.64 4.06
C ASP A 24 3.67 13.67 4.95
N ASN A 25 3.07 12.50 5.21
CA ASN A 25 1.85 12.37 6.03
C ASN A 25 2.12 11.74 7.40
N GLU A 26 3.39 11.73 7.86
CA GLU A 26 3.78 11.15 9.15
C GLU A 26 2.87 11.66 10.29
N ARG A 27 2.70 12.99 10.36
CA ARG A 27 1.97 13.64 11.44
C ARG A 27 0.49 13.32 11.36
N GLU A 28 -0.12 13.47 10.19
CA GLU A 28 -1.55 13.25 9.96
C GLU A 28 -1.94 11.78 10.26
N PHE A 29 -1.09 10.83 9.87
CA PHE A 29 -1.28 9.41 10.19
C PHE A 29 -1.13 9.11 11.69
N GLY A 30 -0.19 9.78 12.37
CA GLY A 30 -0.04 9.67 13.82
C GLY A 30 -1.22 10.27 14.59
N GLU A 31 -1.69 11.45 14.17
CA GLU A 31 -2.86 12.12 14.77
C GLU A 31 -4.13 11.28 14.64
N LEU A 32 -4.36 10.66 13.48
CA LEU A 32 -5.49 9.74 13.28
C LEU A 32 -5.37 8.48 14.14
N ASP A 33 -4.19 7.86 14.18
CA ASP A 33 -3.96 6.68 15.01
C ASP A 33 -4.12 6.99 16.51
N ALA A 34 -3.76 8.20 16.97
CA ALA A 34 -3.91 8.60 18.37
C ALA A 34 -5.38 8.68 18.86
N ILE A 35 -6.37 8.70 17.96
CA ILE A 35 -7.80 8.73 18.34
C ILE A 35 -8.20 7.44 19.07
N ALA A 36 -7.75 6.29 18.58
CA ALA A 36 -8.12 4.97 19.09
C ALA A 36 -6.94 3.99 19.26
N GLY A 37 -5.71 4.45 19.04
CA GLY A 37 -4.45 3.72 19.14
C GLY A 37 -3.46 4.43 20.06
N ASP A 38 -2.17 4.34 19.77
CA ASP A 38 -1.11 5.02 20.55
C ASP A 38 -0.37 6.11 19.77
N GLY A 39 -0.79 6.39 18.53
CA GLY A 39 -0.28 7.47 17.71
C GLY A 39 1.10 7.18 17.09
N ASP A 40 1.57 5.94 17.16
CA ASP A 40 2.89 5.54 16.66
C ASP A 40 2.90 5.17 15.17
N PHE A 41 1.71 5.02 14.56
CA PHE A 41 1.56 4.50 13.20
C PHE A 41 2.31 5.35 12.16
N GLY A 42 2.06 6.66 12.14
CA GLY A 42 2.65 7.57 11.15
C GLY A 42 4.18 7.61 11.24
N TYR A 43 4.72 7.81 12.45
CA TYR A 43 6.16 7.75 12.71
C TYR A 43 6.78 6.41 12.27
N SER A 44 6.13 5.29 12.60
CA SER A 44 6.61 3.96 12.24
C SER A 44 6.66 3.78 10.72
N LEU A 45 5.63 4.24 10.01
CA LEU A 45 5.55 4.16 8.55
C LEU A 45 6.63 5.02 7.89
N ALA A 46 6.71 6.29 8.27
CA ALA A 46 7.65 7.27 7.71
C ALA A 46 9.10 6.80 7.86
N ARG A 47 9.49 6.31 9.04
CA ARG A 47 10.88 5.90 9.32
C ARG A 47 11.43 4.86 8.35
N GLY A 48 10.58 3.92 7.91
CA GLY A 48 10.97 2.90 6.94
C GLY A 48 11.25 3.50 5.58
N PHE A 49 10.36 4.38 5.15
CA PHE A 49 10.42 5.00 3.83
C PHE A 49 11.42 6.14 3.72
N GLU A 50 11.70 6.88 4.80
CA GLU A 50 12.83 7.83 4.85
C GLU A 50 14.15 7.18 4.45
N ILE A 51 14.38 5.95 4.91
CA ILE A 51 15.62 5.22 4.62
C ILE A 51 15.60 4.68 3.19
N VAL A 52 14.44 4.24 2.70
CA VAL A 52 14.27 3.89 1.28
C VAL A 52 14.61 5.08 0.38
N LEU A 53 14.16 6.29 0.76
CA LEU A 53 14.45 7.52 0.02
C LEU A 53 15.93 7.94 0.15
N ALA A 54 16.52 7.80 1.34
CA ALA A 54 17.93 8.13 1.56
C ALA A 54 18.87 7.20 0.77
N ASP A 55 18.53 5.92 0.66
CA ASP A 55 19.30 4.91 -0.06
C ASP A 55 18.90 4.79 -1.55
N TRP A 56 17.95 5.62 -2.04
CA TRP A 56 17.23 5.42 -3.30
C TRP A 56 18.12 5.15 -4.51
N ASP A 57 19.18 5.94 -4.68
CA ASP A 57 20.11 5.84 -5.82
C ASP A 57 21.03 4.62 -5.74
N THR A 58 21.10 3.98 -4.56
CA THR A 58 21.94 2.80 -4.30
C THR A 58 21.15 1.49 -4.29
N LEU A 59 19.82 1.55 -4.42
CA LEU A 59 18.97 0.35 -4.49
C LEU A 59 19.27 -0.44 -5.76
N ASP A 60 19.37 -1.76 -5.60
CA ASP A 60 19.61 -2.69 -6.71
C ASP A 60 18.42 -2.66 -7.68
N ARG A 61 18.73 -2.48 -8.97
CA ARG A 61 17.78 -2.41 -10.09
C ARG A 61 18.07 -3.46 -11.15
N SER A 62 18.74 -4.55 -10.78
CA SER A 62 19.05 -5.66 -11.69
C SER A 62 17.79 -6.29 -12.28
N SER A 63 16.69 -6.29 -11.52
CA SER A 63 15.35 -6.65 -11.98
C SER A 63 14.28 -5.91 -11.17
N PRO A 64 13.03 -5.78 -11.67
CA PRO A 64 11.91 -5.25 -10.89
C PRO A 64 11.69 -5.99 -9.56
N SER A 65 11.86 -7.32 -9.58
CA SER A 65 11.76 -8.16 -8.38
C SER A 65 12.87 -7.83 -7.36
N ASP A 66 14.13 -7.69 -7.81
CA ASP A 66 15.26 -7.38 -6.91
C ASP A 66 15.13 -5.99 -6.28
N PHE A 67 14.63 -5.02 -7.05
CA PHE A 67 14.32 -3.69 -6.54
C PHE A 67 13.31 -3.74 -5.38
N LEU A 68 12.15 -4.38 -5.57
CA LEU A 68 11.14 -4.52 -4.50
C LEU A 68 11.66 -5.31 -3.30
N LYS A 69 12.47 -6.35 -3.55
CA LYS A 69 13.11 -7.13 -2.48
C LYS A 69 14.05 -6.25 -1.66
N LYS A 70 14.80 -5.36 -2.29
CA LYS A 70 15.70 -4.44 -1.60
C LYS A 70 14.91 -3.45 -0.74
N VAL A 71 13.84 -2.87 -1.28
CA VAL A 71 12.91 -2.00 -0.53
C VAL A 71 12.33 -2.73 0.69
N ALA A 72 11.86 -3.97 0.51
CA ALA A 72 11.35 -4.80 1.60
C ALA A 72 12.38 -5.00 2.72
N LEU A 73 13.64 -5.26 2.37
CA LEU A 73 14.73 -5.46 3.33
C LEU A 73 15.08 -4.18 4.09
N VAL A 74 15.01 -3.02 3.44
CA VAL A 74 15.25 -1.71 4.09
C VAL A 74 14.17 -1.45 5.13
N ILE A 75 12.89 -1.56 4.75
CA ILE A 75 11.75 -1.35 5.64
C ILE A 75 11.80 -2.32 6.83
N SER A 76 12.04 -3.61 6.57
CA SER A 76 12.04 -4.66 7.60
C SER A 76 13.13 -4.50 8.67
N LYS A 77 14.26 -3.86 8.34
CA LYS A 77 15.40 -3.73 9.26
C LYS A 77 15.27 -2.55 10.23
N ARG A 78 14.39 -1.59 9.97
CA ARG A 78 14.46 -0.26 10.57
C ARG A 78 13.17 0.24 11.18
N VAL A 79 12.03 -0.36 10.82
CA VAL A 79 10.76 -0.01 11.41
C VAL A 79 10.44 -0.95 12.59
N GLY A 80 10.36 -0.37 13.79
CA GLY A 80 9.82 -1.05 14.97
C GLY A 80 8.29 -1.16 14.94
N GLY A 81 7.69 -1.80 15.95
CA GLY A 81 6.23 -1.92 16.03
C GLY A 81 5.63 -2.93 15.03
N THR A 82 4.32 -2.84 14.80
CA THR A 82 3.56 -3.76 13.93
C THR A 82 3.65 -3.39 12.45
N SER A 83 3.73 -2.08 12.13
CA SER A 83 3.71 -1.58 10.75
C SER A 83 4.90 -2.04 9.92
N GLY A 84 6.12 -1.94 10.45
CA GLY A 84 7.35 -2.29 9.74
C GLY A 84 7.39 -3.70 9.18
N PRO A 85 7.18 -4.72 10.03
CA PRO A 85 7.09 -6.10 9.59
C PRO A 85 5.98 -6.36 8.55
N LEU A 86 4.86 -5.62 8.60
CA LEU A 86 3.77 -5.78 7.64
C LEU A 86 4.13 -5.20 6.27
N TRP A 87 4.61 -3.95 6.21
CA TRP A 87 5.03 -3.32 4.95
C TRP A 87 6.23 -4.03 4.32
N GLY A 88 7.21 -4.43 5.13
CA GLY A 88 8.33 -5.26 4.64
C GLY A 88 7.85 -6.59 4.06
N THR A 89 6.85 -7.23 4.69
CA THR A 89 6.22 -8.45 4.14
C THR A 89 5.49 -8.15 2.83
N ALA A 90 4.76 -7.03 2.76
CA ALA A 90 4.02 -6.62 1.57
C ALA A 90 4.93 -6.51 0.35
N PHE A 91 6.02 -5.74 0.45
CA PHE A 91 6.99 -5.58 -0.64
C PHE A 91 7.71 -6.88 -0.98
N LEU A 92 8.03 -7.72 0.02
CA LEU A 92 8.67 -9.01 -0.23
C LEU A 92 7.75 -9.97 -1.01
N ARG A 93 6.45 -9.98 -0.69
CA ARG A 93 5.48 -10.78 -1.41
C ARG A 93 5.21 -10.25 -2.81
N ALA A 94 5.12 -8.94 -2.98
CA ALA A 94 5.03 -8.30 -4.30
C ALA A 94 6.24 -8.68 -5.17
N SER A 95 7.47 -8.54 -4.64
CA SER A 95 8.71 -9.00 -5.29
C SER A 95 8.62 -10.44 -5.76
N THR A 96 8.17 -11.35 -4.88
CA THR A 96 8.05 -12.78 -5.19
C THR A 96 7.02 -13.05 -6.30
N ALA A 97 5.93 -12.28 -6.37
CA ALA A 97 4.86 -12.47 -7.33
C ALA A 97 5.29 -12.18 -8.79
N ILE A 98 6.25 -11.28 -8.95
CA ILE A 98 6.79 -10.87 -10.26
C ILE A 98 8.21 -11.39 -10.49
N LYS A 99 8.59 -12.46 -9.80
CA LYS A 99 9.90 -13.07 -9.97
C LYS A 99 10.13 -13.43 -11.45
N ASP A 100 11.33 -13.14 -11.94
CA ASP A 100 11.75 -13.44 -13.31
C ASP A 100 10.94 -12.68 -14.39
N ARG A 101 10.29 -11.56 -14.03
CA ARG A 101 9.62 -10.62 -14.95
C ARG A 101 10.48 -9.38 -15.19
N ASP A 102 10.81 -9.12 -16.45
CA ASP A 102 11.54 -7.91 -16.87
C ASP A 102 10.60 -6.77 -17.28
N GLU A 103 9.44 -7.11 -17.86
CA GLU A 103 8.36 -6.18 -18.22
C GLU A 103 7.12 -6.50 -17.38
N LEU A 104 6.38 -5.46 -17.00
CA LEU A 104 5.21 -5.59 -16.14
C LEU A 104 3.94 -5.18 -16.90
N SER A 105 2.83 -5.74 -16.49
CA SER A 105 1.50 -5.41 -16.98
C SER A 105 0.58 -5.00 -15.84
N GLY A 106 -0.62 -4.51 -16.17
CA GLY A 106 -1.67 -4.30 -15.16
C GLY A 106 -2.00 -5.59 -14.38
N ALA A 107 -1.93 -6.75 -15.02
CA ALA A 107 -2.15 -8.04 -14.35
C ALA A 107 -1.04 -8.34 -13.32
N ASP A 108 0.21 -7.94 -13.60
CA ASP A 108 1.32 -8.07 -12.65
C ASP A 108 1.14 -7.10 -11.47
N ALA A 109 0.59 -5.90 -11.68
CA ALA A 109 0.23 -4.99 -10.59
C ALA A 109 -0.82 -5.61 -9.65
N VAL A 110 -1.89 -6.19 -10.20
CA VAL A 110 -2.89 -6.93 -9.41
C VAL A 110 -2.24 -8.10 -8.67
N ALA A 111 -1.39 -8.89 -9.33
CA ALA A 111 -0.70 -10.02 -8.71
C ALA A 111 0.18 -9.57 -7.53
N MET A 112 0.92 -8.47 -7.67
CA MET A 112 1.72 -7.89 -6.59
C MET A 112 0.87 -7.44 -5.40
N LEU A 113 -0.22 -6.72 -5.65
CA LEU A 113 -1.11 -6.22 -4.60
C LEU A 113 -1.82 -7.38 -3.87
N ARG A 114 -2.29 -8.40 -4.59
CA ARG A 114 -2.87 -9.61 -3.98
C ARG A 114 -1.85 -10.35 -3.12
N ALA A 115 -0.64 -10.53 -3.62
CA ALA A 115 0.43 -11.18 -2.86
C ALA A 115 0.80 -10.38 -1.61
N ALA A 116 0.84 -9.05 -1.70
CA ALA A 116 1.07 -8.16 -0.57
C ALA A 116 -0.04 -8.32 0.49
N ALA A 117 -1.32 -8.27 0.09
CA ALA A 117 -2.46 -8.45 0.97
C ALA A 117 -2.42 -9.81 1.69
N GLU A 118 -2.20 -10.91 0.97
CA GLU A 118 -2.07 -12.25 1.56
C GLU A 118 -0.88 -12.36 2.52
N GLY A 119 0.23 -11.69 2.20
CA GLY A 119 1.37 -11.54 3.10
C GLY A 119 1.01 -10.88 4.41
N ILE A 120 0.28 -9.77 4.33
CA ILE A 120 -0.18 -9.00 5.48
C ILE A 120 -1.17 -9.82 6.31
N LYS A 121 -2.15 -10.49 5.66
CA LYS A 121 -3.11 -11.39 6.31
C LYS A 121 -2.40 -12.47 7.12
N ALA A 122 -1.46 -13.19 6.50
CA ALA A 122 -0.71 -14.26 7.16
C ALA A 122 0.14 -13.75 8.33
N ARG A 123 0.77 -12.58 8.17
CA ARG A 123 1.67 -11.99 9.18
C ARG A 123 0.91 -11.38 10.36
N GLY A 124 -0.16 -10.62 10.06
CA GLY A 124 -0.98 -9.90 11.02
C GLY A 124 -2.10 -10.75 11.63
N LYS A 125 -2.35 -11.95 11.07
CA LYS A 125 -3.51 -12.80 11.39
C LYS A 125 -4.83 -12.02 11.28
N SER A 126 -4.89 -11.11 10.32
CA SER A 126 -6.02 -10.24 10.03
C SER A 126 -6.67 -10.62 8.71
N ASP A 127 -7.92 -10.26 8.52
CA ASP A 127 -8.61 -10.38 7.23
C ASP A 127 -9.45 -9.11 6.94
N LEU A 128 -10.13 -9.10 5.79
CA LEU A 128 -11.16 -8.12 5.46
C LEU A 128 -12.23 -8.11 6.56
N GLY A 129 -12.61 -6.93 7.03
CA GLY A 129 -13.57 -6.70 8.10
C GLY A 129 -12.96 -6.59 9.51
N ASP A 130 -11.65 -6.81 9.66
CA ASP A 130 -10.99 -6.69 10.98
C ASP A 130 -10.66 -5.24 11.37
N LYS A 131 -10.99 -4.26 10.52
CA LYS A 131 -10.64 -2.83 10.62
C LYS A 131 -9.13 -2.65 10.65
N THR A 132 -8.53 -2.81 9.48
CA THR A 132 -7.09 -2.69 9.21
C THR A 132 -6.86 -2.13 7.80
N LEU A 133 -5.60 -1.93 7.42
CA LEU A 133 -5.23 -1.55 6.05
C LEU A 133 -5.81 -2.48 4.95
N LEU A 134 -6.08 -3.75 5.28
CA LEU A 134 -6.66 -4.71 4.35
C LEU A 134 -8.05 -4.29 3.85
N ASP A 135 -8.78 -3.53 4.68
CA ASP A 135 -10.10 -3.02 4.34
C ASP A 135 -10.08 -1.97 3.23
N ALA A 136 -8.93 -1.36 2.93
CA ALA A 136 -8.75 -0.54 1.74
C ALA A 136 -7.97 -1.28 0.63
N LEU A 137 -6.93 -2.03 1.00
CA LEU A 137 -6.03 -2.68 0.04
C LEU A 137 -6.72 -3.76 -0.79
N ILE A 138 -7.55 -4.60 -0.17
CA ILE A 138 -8.24 -5.68 -0.90
C ILE A 138 -9.29 -5.07 -1.86
N PRO A 139 -10.22 -4.19 -1.43
CA PRO A 139 -11.20 -3.62 -2.35
C PRO A 139 -10.59 -2.87 -3.52
N MET A 140 -9.52 -2.06 -3.31
CA MET A 140 -8.87 -1.36 -4.42
C MET A 140 -8.23 -2.32 -5.43
N THR A 141 -7.71 -3.45 -4.94
CA THR A 141 -7.06 -4.47 -5.78
C THR A 141 -8.09 -5.19 -6.63
N ASP A 142 -9.25 -5.52 -6.05
CA ASP A 142 -10.33 -6.18 -6.76
C ASP A 142 -10.97 -5.25 -7.79
N ALA A 143 -11.20 -3.98 -7.47
CA ALA A 143 -11.69 -2.99 -8.44
C ALA A 143 -10.73 -2.81 -9.63
N LEU A 144 -9.42 -2.79 -9.37
CA LEU A 144 -8.41 -2.76 -10.44
C LEU A 144 -8.48 -4.01 -11.32
N ALA A 145 -8.61 -5.20 -10.71
CA ALA A 145 -8.71 -6.46 -11.43
C ALA A 145 -9.97 -6.52 -12.31
N GLU A 146 -11.13 -6.15 -11.76
CA GLU A 146 -12.40 -6.10 -12.49
C GLU A 146 -12.33 -5.16 -13.71
N HIS A 147 -11.71 -3.99 -13.55
CA HIS A 147 -11.56 -3.03 -14.65
C HIS A 147 -10.66 -3.58 -15.76
N LEU A 148 -9.56 -4.25 -15.41
CA LEU A 148 -8.66 -4.90 -16.38
C LEU A 148 -9.35 -6.07 -17.10
N GLU A 149 -10.18 -6.85 -16.41
CA GLU A 149 -10.95 -7.96 -16.97
C GLU A 149 -12.06 -7.50 -17.93
N ALA A 150 -12.64 -6.32 -17.69
CA ALA A 150 -13.62 -5.73 -18.60
C ALA A 150 -13.06 -5.41 -20.00
N GLY A 151 -11.72 -5.41 -20.16
CA GLY A 151 -11.05 -5.30 -21.45
C GLY A 151 -11.16 -3.94 -22.12
N ALA A 152 -11.66 -2.93 -21.41
CA ALA A 152 -11.67 -1.54 -21.86
C ALA A 152 -10.23 -1.00 -21.86
N PRO A 153 -9.76 -0.36 -22.95
CA PRO A 153 -8.51 0.38 -22.92
C PRO A 153 -8.63 1.51 -21.90
N ALA A 154 -7.85 1.45 -20.82
CA ALA A 154 -7.77 2.49 -19.81
C ALA A 154 -6.33 2.96 -19.68
N ALA A 155 -6.15 4.27 -19.56
CA ALA A 155 -4.83 4.84 -19.29
C ALA A 155 -4.38 4.46 -17.86
N PRO A 156 -3.06 4.39 -17.58
CA PRO A 156 -2.57 4.14 -16.22
C PRO A 156 -3.16 5.09 -15.16
N ALA A 157 -3.33 6.38 -15.49
CA ALA A 157 -3.96 7.35 -14.60
C ALA A 157 -5.42 7.02 -14.27
N GLU A 158 -6.19 6.52 -15.25
CA GLU A 158 -7.58 6.09 -15.05
C GLU A 158 -7.66 4.87 -14.13
N LEU A 159 -6.81 3.86 -14.36
CA LEU A 159 -6.72 2.67 -13.52
C LEU A 159 -6.32 3.03 -12.08
N ALA A 160 -5.34 3.92 -11.92
CA ALA A 160 -4.94 4.42 -10.61
C ALA A 160 -6.08 5.20 -9.92
N GLY A 161 -6.84 6.00 -10.68
CA GLY A 161 -8.01 6.73 -10.18
C GLY A 161 -9.13 5.81 -9.67
N VAL A 162 -9.45 4.73 -10.39
CA VAL A 162 -10.42 3.72 -9.95
C VAL A 162 -9.99 3.05 -8.64
N ALA A 163 -8.71 2.67 -8.56
CA ALA A 163 -8.15 2.07 -7.36
C ALA A 163 -8.18 3.06 -6.17
N ALA A 164 -7.81 4.32 -6.39
CA ALA A 164 -7.81 5.37 -5.38
C ALA A 164 -9.21 5.67 -4.82
N ALA A 165 -10.20 5.85 -5.71
CA ALA A 165 -11.59 6.11 -5.30
C ALA A 165 -12.18 4.95 -4.49
N THR A 166 -11.87 3.71 -4.89
CA THR A 166 -12.28 2.51 -4.14
C THR A 166 -11.59 2.43 -2.79
N ALA A 167 -10.27 2.65 -2.74
CA ALA A 167 -9.51 2.65 -1.50
C ALA A 167 -10.05 3.68 -0.48
N ARG A 168 -10.34 4.91 -0.94
CA ARG A 168 -10.96 5.96 -0.13
C ARG A 168 -12.29 5.54 0.44
N THR A 169 -13.21 5.12 -0.42
CA THR A 169 -14.56 4.70 -0.01
C THR A 169 -14.49 3.57 1.02
N ALA A 170 -13.60 2.60 0.79
CA ALA A 170 -13.44 1.45 1.67
C ALA A 170 -12.76 1.82 3.00
N ALA A 171 -11.77 2.72 2.98
CA ALA A 171 -11.15 3.27 4.19
C ALA A 171 -12.17 4.02 5.05
N ASP A 172 -13.01 4.86 4.45
CA ASP A 172 -14.04 5.60 5.17
C ASP A 172 -15.09 4.64 5.77
N ALA A 173 -15.42 3.57 5.04
CA ALA A 173 -16.33 2.51 5.49
C ALA A 173 -15.82 1.72 6.71
N THR A 174 -14.55 1.88 7.11
CA THR A 174 -14.04 1.32 8.36
C THR A 174 -14.53 2.06 9.60
N THR A 175 -15.04 3.28 9.47
CA THR A 175 -15.51 4.13 10.58
C THR A 175 -16.47 3.43 11.56
N PRO A 176 -17.56 2.78 11.11
CA PRO A 176 -18.48 2.07 12.01
C PRO A 176 -17.95 0.74 12.56
N MET A 177 -16.79 0.26 12.08
CA MET A 177 -16.24 -1.02 12.50
C MET A 177 -15.57 -0.93 13.87
N GLN A 178 -15.63 -2.03 14.63
CA GLN A 178 -14.82 -2.23 15.82
C GLN A 178 -13.49 -2.91 15.43
N ALA A 179 -12.37 -2.40 15.95
CA ALA A 179 -11.06 -2.98 15.71
C ALA A 179 -10.93 -4.39 16.29
N MET A 180 -10.57 -5.35 15.43
CA MET A 180 -10.32 -6.75 15.84
C MET A 180 -8.82 -7.06 15.93
N ARG A 181 -7.98 -6.17 15.38
CA ARG A 181 -6.53 -6.33 15.29
C ARG A 181 -5.79 -5.03 15.62
N GLY A 182 -4.46 -5.15 15.75
CA GLY A 182 -3.59 -4.02 16.08
C GLY A 182 -3.87 -3.42 17.46
N ARG A 183 -3.23 -2.28 17.74
CA ARG A 183 -3.36 -1.58 19.02
C ARG A 183 -4.77 -1.02 19.25
N GLN A 184 -5.47 -0.69 18.17
CA GLN A 184 -6.86 -0.22 18.25
C GLN A 184 -7.81 -1.26 18.87
N SER A 185 -7.57 -2.56 18.65
CA SER A 185 -8.36 -3.64 19.27
C SER A 185 -8.37 -3.61 20.80
N TYR A 186 -7.35 -3.01 21.43
CA TYR A 186 -7.27 -2.91 22.89
C TYR A 186 -8.27 -1.91 23.47
N THR A 187 -8.86 -1.05 22.62
CA THR A 187 -9.81 -0.01 23.05
C THR A 187 -11.26 -0.45 22.98
N GLY A 188 -11.56 -1.62 22.37
CA GLY A 188 -12.91 -2.17 22.26
C GLY A 188 -13.83 -1.26 21.45
N GLU A 189 -15.04 -1.03 21.94
CA GLU A 189 -16.05 -0.16 21.30
C GLU A 189 -15.56 1.29 21.07
N ARG A 190 -14.54 1.76 21.80
CA ARG A 190 -13.95 3.09 21.56
C ARG A 190 -13.23 3.22 20.22
N SER A 191 -12.94 2.12 19.54
CA SER A 191 -12.42 2.13 18.17
C SER A 191 -13.48 2.44 17.11
N ILE A 192 -14.77 2.42 17.48
CA ILE A 192 -15.89 2.76 16.60
C ILE A 192 -16.01 4.29 16.51
N GLY A 193 -16.27 4.81 15.30
CA GLY A 193 -16.51 6.23 15.07
C GLY A 193 -15.32 7.00 14.50
N SER A 194 -14.19 6.34 14.26
CA SER A 194 -13.04 6.86 13.51
C SER A 194 -12.59 5.84 12.47
N PRO A 195 -12.15 6.25 11.27
CA PRO A 195 -11.60 5.31 10.30
C PRO A 195 -10.25 4.72 10.79
N ASP A 196 -9.91 3.55 10.25
CA ASP A 196 -8.61 2.90 10.50
C ASP A 196 -7.46 3.70 9.85
N PRO A 197 -6.39 4.03 10.58
CA PRO A 197 -5.27 4.81 10.07
C PRO A 197 -4.50 4.07 8.96
N GLY A 198 -4.41 2.75 9.02
CA GLY A 198 -3.79 1.95 7.97
C GLY A 198 -4.58 1.94 6.67
N ALA A 199 -5.91 1.83 6.75
CA ALA A 199 -6.80 1.90 5.61
C ALA A 199 -6.78 3.30 4.98
N VAL A 200 -6.80 4.35 5.81
CA VAL A 200 -6.64 5.73 5.35
C VAL A 200 -5.28 5.95 4.69
N ALA A 201 -4.19 5.41 5.24
CA ALA A 201 -2.88 5.51 4.61
C ALA A 201 -2.85 4.84 3.23
N VAL A 202 -3.47 3.66 3.07
CA VAL A 202 -3.60 3.01 1.76
C VAL A 202 -4.38 3.89 0.78
N ALA A 203 -5.50 4.49 1.22
CA ALA A 203 -6.28 5.41 0.40
C ALA A 203 -5.48 6.64 -0.04
N VAL A 204 -4.81 7.32 0.90
CA VAL A 204 -3.98 8.50 0.62
C VAL A 204 -2.84 8.15 -0.34
N ILE A 205 -2.18 7.01 -0.14
CA ILE A 205 -1.13 6.53 -1.05
C ILE A 205 -1.69 6.29 -2.46
N ALA A 206 -2.85 5.64 -2.59
CA ALA A 206 -3.47 5.39 -3.89
C ALA A 206 -3.91 6.69 -4.58
N GLU A 207 -4.43 7.66 -3.82
CA GLU A 207 -4.77 9.01 -4.31
C GLU A 207 -3.53 9.72 -4.86
N ARG A 208 -2.41 9.73 -4.11
CA ARG A 208 -1.16 10.34 -4.57
C ARG A 208 -0.56 9.66 -5.79
N VAL A 209 -0.68 8.34 -5.86
CA VAL A 209 -0.34 7.57 -7.06
C VAL A 209 -1.21 8.05 -8.24
N ALA A 210 -2.53 8.10 -8.10
CA ALA A 210 -3.40 8.55 -9.19
C ALA A 210 -3.09 9.99 -9.66
N GLU A 211 -2.91 10.93 -8.73
CA GLU A 211 -2.51 12.31 -9.00
C GLU A 211 -1.18 12.38 -9.78
N ALA A 212 -0.15 11.71 -9.27
CA ALA A 212 1.19 11.79 -9.85
C ALA A 212 1.28 11.13 -11.25
N TRP A 213 0.46 10.12 -11.53
CA TRP A 213 0.33 9.59 -12.89
C TRP A 213 -0.35 10.57 -13.84
N ALA A 214 -1.41 11.24 -13.40
CA ALA A 214 -2.09 12.24 -14.22
C ALA A 214 -1.19 13.43 -14.58
N GLU A 215 -0.16 13.71 -13.77
CA GLU A 215 0.86 14.73 -14.05
C GLU A 215 1.96 14.26 -15.03
N ARG A 216 2.09 12.95 -15.27
CA ARG A 216 3.06 12.37 -16.23
C ARG A 216 2.52 12.27 -17.65
N ASP A 217 1.20 12.19 -17.80
CA ASP A 217 0.47 12.07 -19.08
C ASP A 217 0.32 13.44 -19.77
#